data_AF-A0A552UX66-F1
#
_entry.id   AF-A0A552UX66-F1
#
_cell.length_a   1.000
_cell.length_b   1.000
_cell.length_c   1.000
_cell.angle_alpha   90.00
_cell.angle_beta   90.00
_cell.angle_gamma   90.00
#
_symmetry.space_group_name_H-M   'P 1'
#
loop_
_entity.id
_entity.type
_entity.pdbx_description
1 polymer ?
#
loop_
_entity_poly.entity_id
_entity_poly.type
_entity_poly.pdbx_seq_one_letter_code
_entity_poly.pdbx_strand_id
1 'polypeptide(L)'
;MKYVALLLLIGYSCFAQQNYDNTRVTAYRLINTFKNGPCTIKGYMKQEQRLGYYIQAAQSSDNKLAYNLLRLKKEAKDSWEKVPSPCEKKTGQKQIAPNVFMNIDNPEGTVIPNMYVVEVNRFRDTIYTTANNLSIFFDGEENEYMDAKKQLDSALTDDFRKFFARDFSGELAANKSDSIPYSRILINDKRLYKHTRKSFEKDITRFQVARTDTVFGQMVTIEKEYWLNNLQIKFDGKSNQISELKASKMPYTFPNAVVFEVDGIKIGDLEEKLYECYPNSTKFKNWGASLNDITNNYYYDVQLIGTDGYIMFYIKDKIINLIEVMF
;
A
#
# COMPACT_ATOMS: atom_id res chain seq x y z
N MET A 1 -35.86 -43.96 -24.16
CA MET A 1 -34.62 -43.17 -23.92
C MET A 1 -34.79 -41.66 -24.16
N LYS A 2 -35.95 -41.05 -23.84
CA LYS A 2 -36.14 -39.58 -23.92
C LYS A 2 -36.13 -38.87 -22.55
N TYR A 3 -36.26 -39.62 -21.46
CA TYR A 3 -36.35 -39.08 -20.10
C TYR A 3 -35.02 -39.07 -19.32
N VAL A 4 -33.98 -39.75 -19.83
CA VAL A 4 -32.66 -39.80 -19.17
C VAL A 4 -31.85 -38.51 -19.43
N ALA A 5 -32.04 -37.86 -20.58
CA ALA A 5 -31.39 -36.59 -20.90
C ALA A 5 -31.89 -35.42 -20.03
N LEU A 6 -33.16 -35.47 -19.58
CA LEU A 6 -33.74 -34.42 -18.74
C LEU A 6 -33.22 -34.48 -17.30
N LEU A 7 -32.96 -35.69 -16.78
CA LEU A 7 -32.40 -35.89 -15.43
C LEU A 7 -30.92 -35.48 -15.35
N LEU A 8 -30.15 -35.63 -16.44
CA LEU A 8 -28.76 -35.17 -16.51
C LEU A 8 -28.65 -33.62 -16.51
N LEU A 9 -29.61 -32.90 -17.10
CA LEU A 9 -29.59 -31.43 -17.11
C LEU A 9 -29.93 -30.79 -15.75
N ILE A 10 -30.70 -31.46 -14.91
CA ILE A 10 -31.04 -30.99 -13.55
C ILE A 10 -29.89 -31.27 -12.56
N GLY A 11 -29.11 -32.34 -12.77
CA GLY A 11 -27.93 -32.65 -11.95
C GLY A 11 -26.78 -31.63 -12.10
N TYR A 12 -26.61 -31.04 -13.30
CA TYR A 12 -25.55 -30.05 -13.55
C TYR A 12 -25.91 -28.62 -13.12
N SER A 13 -27.18 -28.32 -12.86
CA SER A 13 -27.61 -26.97 -12.44
C SER A 13 -27.46 -26.72 -10.93
N CYS A 14 -27.22 -27.75 -10.11
CA CYS A 14 -26.99 -27.60 -8.67
C CYS A 14 -25.52 -27.40 -8.26
N PHE A 15 -24.55 -27.48 -9.18
CA PHE A 15 -23.12 -27.28 -8.87
C PHE A 15 -22.58 -25.90 -9.30
N ALA A 16 -23.42 -25.02 -9.85
CA ALA A 16 -23.00 -23.69 -10.33
C ALA A 16 -23.02 -22.58 -9.26
N GLN A 17 -23.50 -22.86 -8.04
CA GLN A 17 -23.30 -21.98 -6.88
C GLN A 17 -22.13 -22.51 -6.04
N GLN A 18 -20.92 -22.44 -6.60
CA GLN A 18 -19.79 -22.17 -5.72
C GLN A 18 -20.09 -20.84 -5.06
N ASN A 19 -20.57 -20.88 -3.81
CA ASN A 19 -20.65 -19.71 -2.94
C ASN A 19 -19.22 -19.17 -2.82
N TYR A 20 -18.86 -18.25 -3.71
CA TYR A 20 -17.78 -17.32 -3.45
C TYR A 20 -18.28 -16.42 -2.32
N ASP A 21 -18.21 -16.92 -1.08
CA ASP A 21 -18.33 -16.08 0.10
C ASP A 21 -17.08 -15.20 0.13
N ASN A 22 -17.13 -14.13 -0.67
CA ASN A 22 -16.08 -13.13 -0.79
C ASN A 22 -16.37 -11.98 0.18
N THR A 23 -16.65 -12.33 1.42
CA THR A 23 -16.93 -11.35 2.46
C THR A 23 -15.63 -10.88 3.07
N ARG A 24 -15.42 -9.57 3.06
CA ARG A 24 -14.20 -8.92 3.53
C ARG A 24 -14.54 -7.56 4.13
N VAL A 25 -13.97 -7.28 5.29
CA VAL A 25 -13.96 -5.93 5.87
C VAL A 25 -12.52 -5.48 5.98
N THR A 26 -12.19 -4.37 5.33
CA THR A 26 -10.89 -3.72 5.49
C THR A 26 -11.07 -2.43 6.27
N ALA A 27 -10.54 -2.39 7.48
CA ALA A 27 -10.47 -1.20 8.32
C ALA A 27 -9.22 -0.40 7.98
N TYR A 28 -9.36 0.91 7.87
CA TYR A 28 -8.31 1.87 7.60
C TYR A 28 -8.31 2.94 8.68
N ARG A 29 -7.13 3.34 9.10
CA ARG A 29 -6.92 4.41 10.08
C ARG A 29 -5.84 5.35 9.60
N LEU A 30 -6.17 6.63 9.54
CA LEU A 30 -5.19 7.69 9.37
C LEU A 30 -4.40 7.84 10.68
N ILE A 31 -3.08 7.81 10.56
CA ILE A 31 -2.12 7.83 11.68
C ILE A 31 -1.25 9.08 11.66
N ASN A 32 -1.02 9.68 10.50
CA ASN A 32 -0.32 10.95 10.36
C ASN A 32 -1.14 11.92 9.52
N THR A 33 -1.03 13.21 9.85
CA THR A 33 -1.65 14.30 9.10
C THR A 33 -0.61 15.35 8.76
N PHE A 34 -0.89 16.15 7.74
CA PHE A 34 -0.16 17.39 7.50
C PHE A 34 -1.11 18.57 7.62
N LYS A 35 -0.56 19.74 7.98
CA LYS A 35 -1.32 20.93 8.36
C LYS A 35 -2.45 21.36 7.41
N ASN A 36 -2.27 21.13 6.11
CA ASN A 36 -3.24 21.47 5.06
C ASN A 36 -3.82 20.22 4.39
N GLY A 37 -3.86 19.10 5.11
CA GLY A 37 -4.31 17.84 4.57
C GLY A 37 -5.82 17.75 4.38
N PRO A 38 -6.28 16.76 3.60
CA PRO A 38 -7.69 16.56 3.36
C PRO A 38 -8.47 16.30 4.65
N CYS A 39 -9.75 16.67 4.67
CA CYS A 39 -10.58 16.45 5.85
C CYS A 39 -10.94 14.98 6.09
N THR A 40 -10.79 14.12 5.08
CA THR A 40 -11.12 12.69 5.19
C THR A 40 -9.93 11.84 4.79
N ILE A 41 -9.81 10.66 5.40
CA ILE A 41 -8.84 9.63 5.00
C ILE A 41 -8.88 9.34 3.48
N LYS A 42 -10.07 9.37 2.86
CA LYS A 42 -10.23 9.24 1.40
C LYS A 42 -9.42 10.28 0.63
N GLY A 43 -9.34 11.51 1.12
CA GLY A 43 -8.56 12.55 0.49
C GLY A 43 -7.06 12.27 0.57
N TYR A 44 -6.56 11.84 1.73
CA TYR A 44 -5.17 11.42 1.89
C TYR A 44 -4.82 10.27 0.93
N MET A 45 -5.72 9.29 0.80
CA MET A 45 -5.54 8.18 -0.13
C MET A 45 -5.40 8.60 -1.60
N LYS A 46 -6.01 9.72 -1.99
CA LYS A 46 -5.92 10.24 -3.36
C LYS A 46 -4.67 11.07 -3.61
N GLN A 47 -4.12 11.70 -2.58
CA GLN A 47 -3.01 12.64 -2.70
C GLN A 47 -1.66 11.97 -2.45
N GLU A 48 -1.61 10.96 -1.58
CA GLU A 48 -0.36 10.41 -1.09
C GLU A 48 0.10 9.15 -1.84
N GLN A 49 1.38 9.13 -2.20
CA GLN A 49 2.02 7.96 -2.82
C GLN A 49 2.55 6.95 -1.78
N ARG A 50 2.85 7.41 -0.56
CA ARG A 50 3.35 6.57 0.56
C ARG A 50 2.25 6.31 1.58
N LEU A 51 1.23 5.55 1.17
CA LEU A 51 0.04 5.35 2.00
C LEU A 51 0.37 4.78 3.38
N GLY A 52 1.38 3.92 3.51
CA GLY A 52 1.74 3.31 4.80
C GLY A 52 2.21 4.26 5.89
N TYR A 53 2.87 5.36 5.52
CA TYR A 53 3.27 6.37 6.49
C TYR A 53 2.07 7.13 7.06
N TYR A 54 1.00 7.28 6.28
CA TYR A 54 -0.16 8.08 6.67
C TYR A 54 -1.34 7.25 7.15
N ILE A 55 -1.52 6.06 6.62
CA ILE A 55 -2.71 5.25 6.77
C ILE A 55 -2.27 3.83 7.06
N GLN A 56 -2.82 3.22 8.10
CA GLN A 56 -2.67 1.79 8.39
C GLN A 56 -3.95 1.05 8.03
N ALA A 57 -3.83 -0.25 7.76
CA ALA A 57 -4.98 -1.09 7.40
C ALA A 57 -4.96 -2.45 8.12
N ALA A 58 -6.14 -2.97 8.44
CA ALA A 58 -6.38 -4.31 8.95
C ALA A 58 -7.57 -4.94 8.21
N GLN A 59 -7.57 -6.27 8.09
CA GLN A 59 -8.63 -7.01 7.38
C GLN A 59 -9.25 -8.07 8.28
N SER A 60 -10.56 -8.29 8.10
CA SER A 60 -11.30 -9.43 8.64
C SER A 60 -12.16 -10.05 7.55
N SER A 61 -12.37 -11.37 7.62
CA SER A 61 -13.32 -12.11 6.79
C SER A 61 -14.58 -12.51 7.57
N ASP A 62 -14.86 -11.84 8.69
CA ASP A 62 -16.03 -12.11 9.53
C ASP A 62 -17.31 -11.55 8.89
N ASN A 63 -18.20 -12.46 8.47
CA ASN A 63 -19.50 -12.12 7.89
C ASN A 63 -20.38 -11.32 8.86
N LYS A 64 -20.39 -11.68 10.14
CA LYS A 64 -21.22 -11.01 11.16
C LYS A 64 -20.77 -9.55 11.31
N LEU A 65 -19.46 -9.32 11.32
CA LEU A 65 -18.90 -7.96 11.31
C LEU A 65 -19.35 -7.18 10.07
N ALA A 66 -19.19 -7.76 8.87
CA ALA A 66 -19.57 -7.12 7.62
C ALA A 66 -21.05 -6.70 7.60
N TYR A 67 -21.96 -7.64 7.89
CA TYR A 67 -23.39 -7.36 7.92
C TYR A 67 -23.79 -6.37 9.02
N ASN A 68 -23.16 -6.43 10.20
CA ASN A 68 -23.41 -5.47 11.27
C ASN A 68 -23.01 -4.05 10.87
N LEU A 69 -21.84 -3.87 10.24
CA LEU A 69 -21.39 -2.56 9.79
C LEU A 69 -22.34 -1.97 8.73
N LEU A 70 -22.79 -2.78 7.77
CA LEU A 70 -23.77 -2.34 6.77
C LEU A 70 -25.12 -1.97 7.41
N ARG A 71 -25.59 -2.77 8.38
CA ARG A 71 -26.80 -2.47 9.15
C ARG A 71 -26.69 -1.14 9.87
N LEU A 72 -25.59 -0.91 10.60
CA LEU A 72 -25.35 0.33 11.36
C LEU A 72 -25.26 1.54 10.43
N LYS A 73 -24.62 1.42 9.27
CA LYS A 73 -24.60 2.48 8.25
C LYS A 73 -26.02 2.89 7.82
N LYS A 74 -26.90 1.91 7.61
CA LYS A 74 -28.29 2.18 7.24
C LYS A 74 -29.05 2.83 8.40
N GLU A 75 -28.95 2.25 9.61
CA GLU A 75 -29.61 2.77 10.81
C GLU A 75 -29.18 4.21 11.14
N ALA A 76 -27.92 4.55 10.88
CA ALA A 76 -27.42 5.91 11.05
C ALA A 76 -28.23 6.90 10.21
N LYS A 77 -28.41 6.65 8.90
CA LYS A 77 -29.20 7.52 8.03
C LYS A 77 -30.66 7.64 8.45
N ASP A 78 -31.22 6.53 8.90
CA ASP A 78 -32.65 6.42 9.17
C ASP A 78 -33.04 7.00 10.54
N SER A 79 -32.15 6.94 11.55
CA SER A 79 -32.56 7.11 12.94
C SER A 79 -31.57 7.81 13.87
N TRP A 80 -30.30 7.99 13.50
CA TRP A 80 -29.33 8.61 14.39
C TRP A 80 -29.43 10.13 14.36
N GLU A 81 -29.04 10.76 15.47
CA GLU A 81 -28.99 12.21 15.58
C GLU A 81 -27.98 12.78 14.58
N LYS A 82 -28.42 13.77 13.81
CA LYS A 82 -27.59 14.48 12.83
C LYS A 82 -26.98 15.70 13.51
N VAL A 83 -25.66 15.81 13.44
CA VAL A 83 -24.93 16.99 13.93
C VAL A 83 -24.03 17.54 12.82
N PRO A 84 -23.73 18.85 12.82
CA PRO A 84 -22.80 19.43 11.86
C PRO A 84 -21.48 18.68 11.84
N SER A 85 -21.05 18.23 10.66
CA SER A 85 -19.76 17.59 10.49
C SER A 85 -18.68 18.65 10.65
N PRO A 86 -17.58 18.31 11.31
CA PRO A 86 -16.53 19.28 11.49
C PRO A 86 -15.63 19.41 10.22
N CYS A 87 -15.91 18.58 9.20
CA CYS A 87 -15.51 18.81 7.82
C CYS A 87 -16.47 19.78 7.13
N GLU A 88 -16.41 21.07 7.48
CA GLU A 88 -17.10 22.09 6.67
C GLU A 88 -16.53 22.08 5.24
N LYS A 89 -17.41 22.23 4.24
CA LYS A 89 -16.99 22.53 2.87
C LYS A 89 -16.27 23.89 2.87
N LYS A 90 -14.96 23.90 3.10
CA LYS A 90 -14.09 24.98 2.62
C LYS A 90 -13.97 24.86 1.09
N THR A 91 -15.07 25.12 0.39
CA THR A 91 -15.04 25.52 -1.01
C THR A 91 -14.21 26.80 -1.10
N GLY A 92 -12.94 26.68 -1.50
CA GLY A 92 -12.23 27.79 -2.12
C GLY A 92 -11.13 28.50 -1.32
N GLN A 93 -10.61 27.97 -0.21
CA GLN A 93 -9.39 28.54 0.40
C GLN A 93 -8.22 27.58 0.34
N LYS A 94 -7.40 27.75 -0.72
CA LYS A 94 -5.97 27.41 -0.67
C LYS A 94 -5.36 28.20 0.48
N GLN A 95 -4.84 27.54 1.50
CA GLN A 95 -3.84 28.16 2.37
C GLN A 95 -2.50 27.46 2.12
N ILE A 96 -1.53 28.29 1.73
CA ILE A 96 -0.17 27.97 1.33
C ILE A 96 0.73 28.25 2.54
N ALA A 97 1.49 27.25 3.01
CA ALA A 97 2.82 27.37 3.65
C ALA A 97 3.29 25.99 4.21
N PRO A 98 4.61 25.70 4.28
CA PRO A 98 5.15 24.33 4.24
C PRO A 98 5.35 23.66 5.61
N ASN A 99 5.34 22.32 5.58
CA ASN A 99 6.08 21.37 6.44
C ASN A 99 6.03 21.56 7.97
N VAL A 100 4.85 21.37 8.58
CA VAL A 100 4.75 21.04 10.01
C VAL A 100 3.84 19.82 10.18
N PHE A 101 4.40 18.74 10.72
CA PHE A 101 3.72 17.48 11.03
C PHE A 101 2.90 17.65 12.31
N MET A 102 1.64 17.19 12.34
CA MET A 102 0.79 17.27 13.52
C MET A 102 0.32 15.89 13.96
N ASN A 103 0.45 15.64 15.27
CA ASN A 103 -0.04 14.43 15.93
C ASN A 103 -1.58 14.44 15.92
N ILE A 104 -2.20 13.31 15.59
CA ILE A 104 -3.67 13.18 15.48
C ILE A 104 -4.38 13.37 16.83
N ASP A 105 -3.65 13.28 17.94
CA ASP A 105 -4.20 13.47 19.28
C ASP A 105 -4.57 14.94 19.60
N ASN A 106 -4.19 15.89 18.73
CA ASN A 106 -4.63 17.28 18.86
C ASN A 106 -4.61 18.03 17.53
N PRO A 107 -5.56 17.76 16.62
CA PRO A 107 -5.51 18.36 15.31
C PRO A 107 -6.24 19.72 15.38
N GLU A 108 -5.56 20.83 15.07
CA GLU A 108 -6.21 22.12 14.77
C GLU A 108 -7.08 22.06 13.49
N GLY A 109 -7.45 20.86 13.04
CA GLY A 109 -8.34 20.59 11.91
C GLY A 109 -9.08 19.27 12.12
N THR A 110 -10.38 19.28 11.97
CA THR A 110 -11.19 18.13 12.36
C THR A 110 -11.27 17.10 11.25
N VAL A 111 -10.38 16.11 11.29
CA VAL A 111 -10.27 15.07 10.27
C VAL A 111 -11.21 13.89 10.58
N ILE A 112 -11.72 13.22 9.55
CA ILE A 112 -12.39 11.91 9.62
C ILE A 112 -11.33 10.84 9.31
N PRO A 113 -10.72 10.22 10.34
CA PRO A 113 -9.50 9.44 10.18
C PRO A 113 -9.77 7.97 9.87
N ASN A 114 -10.97 7.46 10.10
CA ASN A 114 -11.27 6.04 10.00
C ASN A 114 -12.16 5.74 8.80
N MET A 115 -11.91 4.61 8.14
CA MET A 115 -12.72 4.12 7.04
C MET A 115 -12.82 2.60 7.08
N TYR A 116 -14.02 2.07 6.87
CA TYR A 116 -14.25 0.65 6.64
C TYR A 116 -14.68 0.45 5.19
N VAL A 117 -13.99 -0.41 4.47
CA VAL A 117 -14.45 -0.93 3.17
C VAL A 117 -15.06 -2.30 3.43
N VAL A 118 -16.36 -2.43 3.19
CA VAL A 118 -17.12 -3.65 3.41
C VAL A 118 -17.49 -4.25 2.06
N GLU A 119 -17.02 -5.46 1.81
CA GLU A 119 -17.29 -6.25 0.61
C GLU A 119 -18.05 -7.50 1.02
N VAL A 120 -19.21 -7.74 0.40
CA VAL A 120 -20.05 -8.93 0.61
C VAL A 120 -20.49 -9.40 -0.77
N ASN A 121 -19.97 -10.55 -1.21
CA ASN A 121 -20.17 -11.05 -2.57
C ASN A 121 -19.73 -10.03 -3.64
N ARG A 122 -20.68 -9.47 -4.40
CA ARG A 122 -20.46 -8.42 -5.41
C ARG A 122 -20.74 -7.00 -4.89
N PHE A 123 -21.28 -6.89 -3.68
CA PHE A 123 -21.60 -5.62 -3.07
C PHE A 123 -20.38 -5.06 -2.36
N ARG A 124 -20.06 -3.79 -2.60
CA ARG A 124 -18.97 -3.07 -1.92
C ARG A 124 -19.49 -1.73 -1.46
N ASP A 125 -19.26 -1.42 -0.19
CA ASP A 125 -19.62 -0.15 0.39
C ASP A 125 -18.52 0.38 1.32
N THR A 126 -18.59 1.66 1.65
CA THR A 126 -17.60 2.34 2.48
C THR A 126 -18.27 3.12 3.60
N ILE A 127 -17.75 3.00 4.81
CA ILE A 127 -18.24 3.69 6.01
C ILE A 127 -17.08 4.55 6.53
N TYR A 128 -17.30 5.85 6.69
CA TYR A 128 -16.32 6.74 7.31
C TYR A 128 -16.74 7.02 8.74
N THR A 129 -15.77 7.07 9.65
CA THR A 129 -16.06 7.27 11.08
C THR A 129 -15.04 8.18 11.73
N THR A 130 -15.42 8.78 12.86
CA THR A 130 -14.51 9.53 13.74
C THR A 130 -13.48 8.61 14.41
N ALA A 131 -12.42 9.21 14.97
CA ALA A 131 -11.30 8.48 15.60
C ALA A 131 -11.76 7.41 16.61
N ASN A 132 -12.79 7.73 17.39
CA ASN A 132 -13.34 6.88 18.44
C ASN A 132 -14.51 6.00 17.97
N ASN A 133 -14.80 5.96 16.67
CA ASN A 133 -15.95 5.25 16.10
C ASN A 133 -17.30 5.65 16.75
N LEU A 134 -17.48 6.94 17.06
CA LEU A 134 -18.68 7.46 17.74
C LEU A 134 -19.69 8.11 16.78
N SER A 135 -19.35 8.22 15.51
CA SER A 135 -20.22 8.78 14.48
C SER A 135 -19.90 8.17 13.12
N ILE A 136 -20.91 8.16 12.23
CA ILE A 136 -20.74 7.85 10.82
C ILE A 136 -20.82 9.13 10.00
N PHE A 137 -19.86 9.29 9.09
CA PHE A 137 -19.83 10.33 8.09
C PHE A 137 -20.13 9.77 6.70
N PHE A 138 -20.94 10.49 5.93
CA PHE A 138 -21.25 10.14 4.55
C PHE A 138 -20.58 11.14 3.61
N ASP A 139 -19.82 10.61 2.65
CA ASP A 139 -19.07 11.42 1.70
C ASP A 139 -20.01 12.36 0.93
N GLY A 140 -19.67 13.66 0.90
CA GLY A 140 -20.48 14.71 0.29
C GLY A 140 -21.57 15.33 1.18
N GLU A 141 -21.79 14.80 2.39
CA GLU A 141 -22.71 15.37 3.37
C GLU A 141 -22.00 16.37 4.30
N GLU A 142 -22.74 17.35 4.80
CA GLU A 142 -22.24 18.36 5.76
C GLU A 142 -22.51 17.97 7.22
N ASN A 143 -23.10 16.80 7.44
CA ASN A 143 -23.46 16.29 8.76
C ASN A 143 -22.80 14.94 9.03
N GLU A 144 -22.53 14.68 10.30
CA GLU A 144 -22.24 13.34 10.81
C GLU A 144 -23.42 12.82 11.65
N TYR A 145 -23.48 11.51 11.82
CA TYR A 145 -24.59 10.81 12.46
C TYR A 145 -24.08 10.15 13.73
N MET A 146 -24.60 10.56 14.88
CA MET A 146 -24.05 10.24 16.20
C MET A 146 -24.53 8.87 16.71
N ASP A 147 -23.57 8.04 17.12
CA ASP A 147 -23.83 6.76 17.77
C ASP A 147 -23.87 6.91 19.30
N ALA A 148 -24.99 7.44 19.81
CA ALA A 148 -25.16 7.63 21.26
C ALA A 148 -25.08 6.33 22.08
N LYS A 149 -25.24 5.16 21.44
CA LYS A 149 -25.27 3.84 22.09
C LYS A 149 -23.97 3.04 21.91
N LYS A 150 -22.94 3.59 21.26
CA LYS A 150 -21.66 2.93 20.97
C LYS A 150 -21.83 1.56 20.27
N GLN A 151 -22.81 1.46 19.38
CA GLN A 151 -23.09 0.27 18.61
C GLN A 151 -21.98 -0.06 17.59
N LEU A 152 -21.30 0.95 17.04
CA LEU A 152 -20.14 0.79 16.15
C LEU A 152 -19.01 0.05 16.86
N ASP A 153 -18.56 0.57 18.00
CA ASP A 153 -17.48 -0.04 18.79
C ASP A 153 -17.85 -1.47 19.26
N SER A 154 -19.11 -1.67 19.66
CA SER A 154 -19.65 -2.97 20.05
C SER A 154 -19.70 -3.99 18.90
N ALA A 155 -19.80 -3.52 17.65
CA ALA A 155 -19.81 -4.38 16.47
C ALA A 155 -18.41 -4.83 16.06
N LEU A 156 -17.35 -4.14 16.50
CA LEU A 156 -15.97 -4.47 16.17
C LEU A 156 -15.54 -5.78 16.83
N THR A 157 -14.73 -6.55 16.11
CA THR A 157 -13.98 -7.69 16.66
C THR A 157 -12.84 -7.20 17.56
N ASP A 158 -12.33 -8.07 18.43
CA ASP A 158 -11.22 -7.71 19.32
C ASP A 158 -9.97 -7.26 18.55
N ASP A 159 -9.70 -7.86 17.39
CA ASP A 159 -8.57 -7.48 16.54
C ASP A 159 -8.73 -6.07 15.98
N PHE A 160 -9.94 -5.68 15.58
CA PHE A 160 -10.21 -4.32 15.11
C PHE A 160 -10.15 -3.32 16.26
N ARG A 161 -10.66 -3.66 17.45
CA ARG A 161 -10.51 -2.79 18.63
C ARG A 161 -9.03 -2.56 18.97
N LYS A 162 -8.22 -3.63 18.97
CA LYS A 162 -6.75 -3.53 19.17
C LYS A 162 -6.10 -2.68 18.10
N PHE A 163 -6.49 -2.84 16.83
CA PHE A 163 -5.99 -2.04 15.72
C PHE A 163 -6.27 -0.54 15.91
N PHE A 164 -7.50 -0.15 16.26
CA PHE A 164 -7.82 1.26 16.51
C PHE A 164 -7.25 1.82 17.82
N ALA A 165 -6.92 0.97 18.79
CA ALA A 165 -6.27 1.37 20.03
C ALA A 165 -4.73 1.50 19.93
N ARG A 166 -4.11 0.96 18.87
CA ARG A 166 -2.65 0.91 18.71
C ARG A 166 -2.06 2.31 18.49
N ASP A 167 -0.92 2.61 19.11
CA ASP A 167 -0.20 3.87 18.89
C ASP A 167 0.72 3.77 17.66
N PHE A 168 0.12 3.72 16.47
CA PHE A 168 0.90 3.63 15.23
C PHE A 168 1.83 4.83 15.01
N SER A 169 1.41 6.02 15.45
CA SER A 169 2.18 7.26 15.25
C SER A 169 3.46 7.24 16.10
N GLY A 170 3.34 6.88 17.38
CA GLY A 170 4.48 6.69 18.27
C GLY A 170 5.39 5.56 17.81
N GLU A 171 4.82 4.44 17.35
CA GLU A 171 5.63 3.33 16.86
C GLU A 171 6.39 3.68 15.57
N LEU A 172 5.77 4.42 14.63
CA LEU A 172 6.46 4.93 13.43
C LEU A 172 7.57 5.92 13.79
N ALA A 173 7.30 6.84 14.72
CA ALA A 173 8.29 7.84 15.15
C ALA A 173 9.50 7.18 15.84
N ALA A 174 9.27 6.08 16.56
CA ALA A 174 10.33 5.28 17.19
C ALA A 174 10.99 4.29 16.22
N ASN A 175 10.41 4.04 15.04
CA ASN A 175 10.91 3.04 14.11
C ASN A 175 12.24 3.50 13.50
N LYS A 176 13.26 2.66 13.64
CA LYS A 176 14.53 2.82 12.95
C LYS A 176 14.59 1.77 11.85
N SER A 177 14.50 2.20 10.59
CA SER A 177 14.64 1.30 9.46
C SER A 177 15.96 0.53 9.55
N ASP A 178 15.93 -0.73 9.13
CA ASP A 178 17.15 -1.50 8.99
C ASP A 178 18.01 -0.89 7.89
N SER A 179 19.31 -1.18 7.93
CA SER A 179 20.27 -0.66 6.97
C SER A 179 21.23 -1.74 6.50
N ILE A 180 21.64 -1.65 5.23
CA ILE A 180 22.61 -2.58 4.65
C ILE A 180 23.71 -1.85 3.89
N PRO A 181 24.93 -2.40 3.85
CA PRO A 181 25.98 -1.82 3.04
C PRO A 181 25.75 -2.12 1.56
N TYR A 182 26.04 -1.14 0.68
CA TYR A 182 25.91 -1.27 -0.78
C TYR A 182 26.69 -2.47 -1.37
N SER A 183 27.69 -2.99 -0.65
CA SER A 183 28.46 -4.16 -1.03
C SER A 183 27.66 -5.46 -1.06
N ARG A 184 26.44 -5.47 -0.49
CA ARG A 184 25.50 -6.59 -0.48
C ARG A 184 24.56 -6.60 -1.69
N ILE A 185 24.70 -5.64 -2.60
CA ILE A 185 23.89 -5.53 -3.81
C ILE A 185 24.71 -6.09 -4.96
N LEU A 186 24.28 -7.24 -5.47
CA LEU A 186 25.08 -8.09 -6.35
C LEU A 186 24.32 -8.46 -7.63
N ILE A 187 25.07 -8.59 -8.73
CA ILE A 187 24.66 -9.35 -9.93
C ILE A 187 25.68 -10.44 -10.18
N ASN A 188 25.25 -11.69 -10.19
CA ASN A 188 26.13 -12.85 -10.39
C ASN A 188 27.39 -12.76 -9.49
N ASP A 189 27.16 -12.48 -8.20
CA ASP A 189 28.18 -12.30 -7.16
C ASP A 189 29.11 -11.08 -7.33
N LYS A 190 28.84 -10.18 -8.29
CA LYS A 190 29.61 -8.96 -8.53
C LYS A 190 28.89 -7.73 -7.98
N ARG A 191 29.62 -6.88 -7.27
CA ARG A 191 29.12 -5.62 -6.68
C ARG A 191 28.78 -4.61 -7.78
N LEU A 192 27.79 -3.76 -7.51
CA LEU A 192 27.27 -2.80 -8.50
C LEU A 192 27.62 -1.35 -8.20
N TYR A 193 27.83 -1.00 -6.93
CA TYR A 193 28.03 0.37 -6.53
C TYR A 193 29.19 1.04 -7.28
N LYS A 194 28.98 2.27 -7.75
CA LYS A 194 29.93 3.08 -8.55
C LYS A 194 30.33 2.49 -9.91
N HIS A 195 29.72 1.38 -10.37
CA HIS A 195 29.94 0.95 -11.75
C HIS A 195 29.44 2.03 -12.71
N THR A 196 30.29 2.43 -13.64
CA THR A 196 29.85 3.13 -14.85
C THR A 196 29.32 2.15 -15.87
N ARG A 197 28.60 2.64 -16.89
CA ARG A 197 28.12 1.79 -18.00
C ARG A 197 29.24 0.94 -18.60
N LYS A 198 30.39 1.56 -18.90
CA LYS A 198 31.52 0.87 -19.55
C LYS A 198 32.13 -0.21 -18.63
N SER A 199 32.31 0.10 -17.34
CA SER A 199 32.82 -0.90 -16.38
C SER A 199 31.82 -2.02 -16.14
N PHE A 200 30.51 -1.73 -16.14
CA PHE A 200 29.47 -2.75 -16.05
C PHE A 200 29.55 -3.73 -17.22
N GLU A 201 29.59 -3.22 -18.46
CA GLU A 201 29.64 -4.08 -19.66
C GLU A 201 30.92 -4.91 -19.75
N LYS A 202 32.03 -4.41 -19.18
CA LYS A 202 33.31 -5.11 -19.08
C LYS A 202 33.28 -6.22 -18.03
N ASP A 203 32.75 -5.92 -16.84
CA ASP A 203 32.88 -6.78 -15.69
C ASP A 203 31.70 -7.77 -15.55
N ILE A 204 30.52 -7.42 -16.03
CA ILE A 204 29.30 -8.23 -15.87
C ILE A 204 28.85 -8.79 -17.22
N THR A 205 28.23 -7.97 -18.06
CA THR A 205 27.84 -8.34 -19.43
C THR A 205 27.31 -7.12 -20.17
N ARG A 206 27.22 -7.21 -21.50
CA ARG A 206 26.58 -6.19 -22.33
C ARG A 206 25.06 -6.17 -22.12
N PHE A 207 24.49 -4.98 -22.23
CA PHE A 207 23.04 -4.80 -22.21
C PHE A 207 22.37 -5.38 -23.45
N GLN A 208 21.19 -5.96 -23.27
CA GLN A 208 20.38 -6.51 -24.36
C GLN A 208 19.61 -5.40 -25.08
N VAL A 209 19.13 -4.41 -24.33
CA VAL A 209 18.36 -3.28 -24.85
C VAL A 209 18.84 -2.00 -24.19
N ALA A 210 18.92 -0.92 -24.97
CA ALA A 210 19.04 0.44 -24.48
C ALA A 210 17.85 1.24 -25.02
N ARG A 211 17.05 1.83 -24.12
CA ARG A 211 15.94 2.72 -24.46
C ARG A 211 16.28 4.13 -24.03
N THR A 212 15.76 5.10 -24.77
CA THR A 212 15.86 6.52 -24.42
C THR A 212 14.44 7.00 -24.23
N ASP A 213 14.04 7.14 -22.97
CA ASP A 213 12.72 7.64 -22.64
C ASP A 213 12.84 9.13 -22.35
N THR A 214 11.94 9.90 -22.97
CA THR A 214 11.85 11.34 -22.76
C THR A 214 10.72 11.56 -21.77
N VAL A 215 11.06 11.98 -20.55
CA VAL A 215 10.04 12.33 -19.54
C VAL A 215 9.65 13.78 -19.76
N PHE A 216 8.39 13.99 -20.17
CA PHE A 216 7.82 15.32 -20.36
C PHE A 216 7.28 15.87 -19.03
N GLY A 217 8.02 16.82 -18.46
CA GLY A 217 7.61 17.64 -17.30
C GLY A 217 7.86 19.12 -17.54
N GLN A 218 8.08 19.93 -16.48
CA GLN A 218 8.47 21.34 -16.60
C GLN A 218 9.88 21.52 -17.23
N MET A 219 10.69 20.46 -17.22
CA MET A 219 11.91 20.32 -18.03
C MET A 219 11.88 18.99 -18.78
N VAL A 220 12.47 18.95 -19.96
CA VAL A 220 12.65 17.72 -20.74
C VAL A 220 13.86 16.99 -20.17
N THR A 221 13.62 15.85 -19.51
CA THR A 221 14.70 14.99 -19.02
C THR A 221 14.79 13.78 -19.94
N ILE A 222 15.94 13.58 -20.56
CA ILE A 222 16.21 12.41 -21.40
C ILE A 222 16.93 11.39 -20.52
N GLU A 223 16.21 10.35 -20.09
CA GLU A 223 16.78 9.24 -19.32
C GLU A 223 17.06 8.07 -20.25
N LYS A 224 18.30 7.56 -20.21
CA LYS A 224 18.67 6.34 -20.92
C LYS A 224 18.55 5.16 -19.96
N GLU A 225 17.72 4.21 -20.35
CA GLU A 225 17.46 3.00 -19.59
C GLU A 225 18.16 1.81 -20.26
N TYR A 226 18.86 1.03 -19.46
CA TYR A 226 19.58 -0.14 -19.93
C TYR A 226 18.97 -1.40 -19.33
N TRP A 227 18.72 -2.40 -20.16
CA TRP A 227 18.03 -3.61 -19.76
C TRP A 227 18.93 -4.83 -19.92
N LEU A 228 18.89 -5.67 -18.89
CA LEU A 228 19.50 -6.98 -18.84
C LEU A 228 18.47 -7.95 -18.27
N ASN A 229 17.84 -8.75 -19.12
CA ASN A 229 16.69 -9.59 -18.77
C ASN A 229 15.56 -8.75 -18.12
N ASN A 230 15.23 -9.06 -16.87
CA ASN A 230 14.24 -8.39 -16.04
C ASN A 230 14.81 -7.28 -15.15
N LEU A 231 16.09 -6.94 -15.31
CA LEU A 231 16.75 -5.87 -14.61
C LEU A 231 16.87 -4.63 -15.50
N GLN A 232 16.27 -3.55 -15.05
CA GLN A 232 16.44 -2.21 -15.56
C GLN A 232 17.52 -1.49 -14.75
N ILE A 233 18.43 -0.80 -15.44
CA ILE A 233 19.54 -0.06 -14.87
C ILE A 233 19.52 1.35 -15.43
N LYS A 234 19.59 2.35 -14.55
CA LYS A 234 19.82 3.74 -14.92
C LYS A 234 21.16 4.23 -14.41
N PHE A 235 21.73 5.17 -15.15
CA PHE A 235 22.99 5.81 -14.83
C PHE A 235 22.77 7.30 -14.62
N ASP A 236 23.42 7.86 -13.60
CA ASP A 236 23.43 9.29 -13.33
C ASP A 236 24.06 10.05 -14.51
N GLY A 237 23.41 11.14 -14.95
CA GLY A 237 23.81 11.87 -16.14
C GLY A 237 25.18 12.56 -16.04
N LYS A 238 25.67 12.83 -14.82
CA LYS A 238 26.95 13.54 -14.59
C LYS A 238 28.12 12.59 -14.37
N SER A 239 27.96 11.66 -13.43
CA SER A 239 28.99 10.70 -13.04
C SER A 239 29.01 9.47 -13.94
N ASN A 240 27.92 9.22 -14.69
CA ASN A 240 27.68 8.01 -15.48
C ASN A 240 27.77 6.72 -14.64
N GLN A 241 27.60 6.82 -13.33
CA GLN A 241 27.55 5.69 -12.39
C GLN A 241 26.11 5.20 -12.24
N ILE A 242 25.91 3.93 -11.88
CA ILE A 242 24.57 3.39 -11.60
C ILE A 242 23.92 4.23 -10.50
N SER A 243 22.72 4.73 -10.79
CA SER A 243 21.89 5.52 -9.86
C SER A 243 20.64 4.75 -9.41
N GLU A 244 20.07 3.93 -10.30
CA GLU A 244 18.85 3.17 -10.04
C GLU A 244 18.96 1.76 -10.63
N LEU A 245 18.46 0.78 -9.89
CA LEU A 245 18.27 -0.59 -10.34
C LEU A 245 16.84 -1.01 -10.05
N LYS A 246 16.18 -1.63 -11.02
CA LYS A 246 14.82 -2.12 -10.86
C LYS A 246 14.68 -3.51 -11.45
N ALA A 247 14.43 -4.47 -10.60
CA ALA A 247 14.41 -5.88 -10.95
C ALA A 247 13.01 -6.44 -10.70
N SER A 248 12.33 -6.92 -11.75
CA SER A 248 10.91 -7.31 -11.68
C SER A 248 10.68 -8.81 -11.92
N LYS A 249 9.68 -9.41 -11.26
CA LYS A 249 9.26 -10.79 -11.53
C LYS A 249 8.64 -10.87 -12.93
N MET A 250 9.15 -11.77 -13.77
CA MET A 250 8.61 -12.03 -15.10
C MET A 250 7.85 -13.36 -15.10
N PRO A 251 6.79 -13.50 -15.90
CA PRO A 251 6.02 -14.74 -16.00
C PRO A 251 6.75 -15.84 -16.80
N TYR A 252 7.92 -15.54 -17.35
CA TYR A 252 8.74 -16.43 -18.14
C TYR A 252 10.19 -16.41 -17.65
N THR A 253 10.93 -17.48 -17.96
CA THR A 253 12.35 -17.63 -17.64
C THR A 253 13.22 -17.18 -18.81
N PHE A 254 14.27 -16.41 -18.53
CA PHE A 254 15.26 -16.05 -19.54
C PHE A 254 16.24 -17.21 -19.77
N PRO A 255 16.69 -17.47 -21.02
CA PRO A 255 17.65 -18.54 -21.30
C PRO A 255 18.99 -18.37 -20.58
N ASN A 256 19.45 -17.12 -20.43
CA ASN A 256 20.66 -16.79 -19.68
C ASN A 256 20.24 -16.09 -18.39
N ALA A 257 20.16 -16.83 -17.28
CA ALA A 257 19.75 -16.26 -16.00
C ALA A 257 20.80 -15.26 -15.49
N VAL A 258 20.32 -14.07 -15.13
CA VAL A 258 21.09 -13.06 -14.41
C VAL A 258 20.50 -13.01 -13.01
N VAL A 259 21.33 -13.30 -12.01
CA VAL A 259 20.91 -13.37 -10.62
C VAL A 259 21.19 -12.02 -9.98
N PHE A 260 20.15 -11.20 -9.84
CA PHE A 260 20.19 -10.00 -9.01
C PHE A 260 19.80 -10.35 -7.58
N GLU A 261 20.62 -9.93 -6.63
CA GLU A 261 20.46 -10.24 -5.21
C GLU A 261 20.77 -9.03 -4.34
N VAL A 262 19.98 -8.86 -3.27
CA VAL A 262 20.23 -7.89 -2.20
C VAL A 262 20.31 -8.65 -0.89
N ASP A 263 21.52 -8.79 -0.34
CA ASP A 263 21.78 -9.48 0.92
C ASP A 263 21.14 -10.87 1.03
N GLY A 264 21.36 -11.74 0.05
CA GLY A 264 20.74 -13.08 0.01
C GLY A 264 19.34 -13.12 -0.59
N ILE A 265 18.67 -11.97 -0.76
CA ILE A 265 17.27 -11.89 -1.15
C ILE A 265 17.12 -11.65 -2.65
N LYS A 266 16.21 -12.42 -3.28
CA LYS A 266 15.96 -12.42 -4.72
C LYS A 266 14.49 -12.19 -5.03
N ILE A 267 14.22 -11.76 -6.26
CA ILE A 267 12.85 -11.76 -6.78
C ILE A 267 12.31 -13.19 -6.77
N GLY A 268 11.05 -13.33 -6.36
CA GLY A 268 10.38 -14.61 -6.25
C GLY A 268 10.55 -15.28 -4.89
N ASP A 269 11.45 -14.78 -4.05
CA ASP A 269 11.52 -15.21 -2.65
C ASP A 269 10.22 -14.87 -1.89
N LEU A 270 9.96 -15.65 -0.85
CA LEU A 270 8.88 -15.40 0.08
C LEU A 270 9.16 -14.15 0.93
N GLU A 271 8.11 -13.42 1.26
CA GLU A 271 8.17 -12.23 2.12
C GLU A 271 8.82 -12.52 3.47
N GLU A 272 8.65 -13.73 4.00
CA GLU A 272 9.17 -14.16 5.30
C GLU A 272 10.69 -13.98 5.43
N LYS A 273 11.45 -14.09 4.33
CA LYS A 273 12.90 -13.81 4.35
C LYS A 273 13.21 -12.37 4.75
N LEU A 274 12.34 -11.42 4.42
CA LEU A 274 12.52 -10.03 4.81
C LEU A 274 12.31 -9.82 6.31
N TYR A 275 11.43 -10.61 6.95
CA TYR A 275 11.24 -10.54 8.39
C TYR A 275 12.48 -11.00 9.16
N GLU A 276 13.20 -11.98 8.60
CA GLU A 276 14.45 -12.49 9.17
C GLU A 276 15.60 -11.50 8.97
N CYS A 277 15.74 -10.94 7.77
CA CYS A 277 16.84 -10.01 7.46
C CYS A 277 16.61 -8.60 8.01
N TYR A 278 15.37 -8.11 7.98
CA TYR A 278 15.02 -6.70 8.23
C TYR A 278 13.81 -6.54 9.17
N PRO A 279 13.90 -7.04 10.42
CA PRO A 279 12.78 -7.11 11.35
C PRO A 279 12.20 -5.75 11.75
N ASN A 280 12.94 -4.64 11.62
CA ASN A 280 12.44 -3.30 11.90
C ASN A 280 11.77 -2.67 10.69
N SER A 281 12.38 -2.79 9.51
CA SER A 281 11.82 -2.30 8.25
C SER A 281 10.52 -3.01 7.87
N THR A 282 10.33 -4.27 8.29
CA THR A 282 9.09 -5.01 8.00
C THR A 282 7.96 -4.83 9.01
N LYS A 283 8.13 -3.97 10.03
CA LYS A 283 7.05 -3.70 11.02
C LYS A 283 5.86 -2.99 10.40
N PHE A 284 6.11 -2.13 9.40
CA PHE A 284 5.11 -1.30 8.76
C PHE A 284 5.13 -1.52 7.26
N LYS A 285 3.96 -1.76 6.69
CA LYS A 285 3.81 -1.94 5.24
C LYS A 285 3.58 -0.59 4.60
N ASN A 286 4.30 -0.29 3.53
CA ASN A 286 4.03 0.86 2.69
C ASN A 286 3.16 0.47 1.51
N TRP A 287 1.86 0.75 1.61
CA TRP A 287 0.92 0.42 0.54
C TRP A 287 1.10 1.29 -0.71
N GLY A 288 1.10 0.65 -1.87
CA GLY A 288 1.06 1.35 -3.15
C GLY A 288 -0.29 2.04 -3.37
N ALA A 289 -0.33 3.07 -4.22
CA ALA A 289 -1.44 4.02 -4.39
C ALA A 289 -2.82 3.45 -4.82
N SER A 290 -3.00 2.13 -4.96
CA SER A 290 -4.29 1.51 -5.35
C SER A 290 -4.99 0.85 -4.16
N LEU A 291 -6.14 1.42 -3.76
CA LEU A 291 -7.01 0.92 -2.69
C LEU A 291 -7.54 -0.51 -2.88
N ASN A 292 -7.53 -1.01 -4.11
CA ASN A 292 -8.08 -2.34 -4.41
C ASN A 292 -7.12 -3.47 -4.01
N ASP A 293 -5.82 -3.17 -3.89
CA ASP A 293 -4.78 -4.17 -3.73
C ASP A 293 -3.94 -3.97 -2.46
N ILE A 294 -4.37 -3.12 -1.51
CA ILE A 294 -3.61 -2.78 -0.29
C ILE A 294 -3.19 -4.03 0.51
N THR A 295 -3.96 -5.12 0.47
CA THR A 295 -3.59 -6.33 1.21
C THR A 295 -2.53 -7.17 0.50
N ASN A 296 -2.43 -7.01 -0.82
CA ASN A 296 -1.63 -7.86 -1.70
C ASN A 296 -0.57 -7.07 -2.48
N ASN A 297 -0.44 -5.76 -2.27
CA ASN A 297 0.51 -4.90 -2.97
C ASN A 297 0.99 -3.78 -2.04
N TYR A 298 2.21 -3.95 -1.55
CA TYR A 298 2.88 -3.01 -0.66
C TYR A 298 4.39 -3.19 -0.81
N TYR A 299 5.18 -2.35 -0.15
CA TYR A 299 6.61 -2.50 -0.10
C TYR A 299 7.16 -2.27 1.30
N TYR A 300 8.38 -2.75 1.52
CA TYR A 300 9.24 -2.41 2.65
C TYR A 300 10.45 -1.63 2.17
N ASP A 301 10.91 -0.67 2.97
CA ASP A 301 12.10 0.13 2.68
C ASP A 301 13.24 -0.17 3.65
N VAL A 302 14.46 -0.27 3.10
CA VAL A 302 15.71 -0.52 3.84
C VAL A 302 16.72 0.53 3.40
N GLN A 303 17.43 1.14 4.35
CA GLN A 303 18.39 2.21 4.04
C GLN A 303 19.74 1.65 3.58
N LEU A 304 20.44 2.39 2.72
CA LEU A 304 21.82 2.08 2.39
C LEU A 304 22.78 2.77 3.36
N ILE A 305 23.76 2.02 3.87
CA ILE A 305 24.80 2.58 4.74
C ILE A 305 25.75 3.44 3.90
N GLY A 306 25.97 4.68 4.35
CA GLY A 306 26.97 5.58 3.79
C GLY A 306 26.53 6.35 2.55
N THR A 307 25.25 6.25 2.15
CA THR A 307 24.61 7.10 1.13
C THR A 307 23.21 7.48 1.59
N ASP A 308 22.56 8.43 0.92
CA ASP A 308 21.14 8.76 1.12
C ASP A 308 20.20 7.79 0.35
N GLY A 309 20.77 6.70 -0.18
CA GLY A 309 20.07 5.70 -0.97
C GLY A 309 19.24 4.73 -0.14
N TYR A 310 18.36 4.01 -0.83
CA TYR A 310 17.44 3.04 -0.21
C TYR A 310 17.12 1.89 -1.14
N ILE A 311 16.54 0.85 -0.56
CA ILE A 311 16.04 -0.33 -1.27
C ILE A 311 14.55 -0.49 -0.95
N MET A 312 13.74 -0.70 -1.97
CA MET A 312 12.33 -1.01 -1.84
C MET A 312 12.07 -2.45 -2.31
N PHE A 313 11.53 -3.27 -1.40
CA PHE A 313 11.07 -4.62 -1.69
C PHE A 313 9.55 -4.61 -1.85
N TYR A 314 9.08 -4.68 -3.09
CA TYR A 314 7.65 -4.70 -3.40
C TYR A 314 7.12 -6.13 -3.33
N ILE A 315 6.12 -6.31 -2.50
CA ILE A 315 5.49 -7.58 -2.19
C ILE A 315 4.19 -7.69 -2.95
N LYS A 316 4.02 -8.80 -3.67
CA LYS A 316 2.74 -9.21 -4.24
C LYS A 316 2.40 -10.63 -3.82
N ASP A 317 1.22 -10.82 -3.25
CA ASP A 317 0.73 -12.13 -2.81
C ASP A 317 1.77 -12.91 -1.97
N LYS A 318 2.38 -12.22 -0.98
CA LYS A 318 3.42 -12.76 -0.07
C LYS A 318 4.74 -13.14 -0.74
N ILE A 319 4.96 -12.71 -1.97
CA ILE A 319 6.18 -12.95 -2.73
C ILE A 319 6.84 -11.61 -3.09
N ILE A 320 8.16 -11.56 -3.05
CA ILE A 320 8.94 -10.42 -3.54
C ILE A 320 8.78 -10.35 -5.06
N ASN A 321 7.98 -9.39 -5.51
CA ASN A 321 7.62 -9.24 -6.90
C ASN A 321 8.54 -8.25 -7.63
N LEU A 322 9.07 -7.27 -6.91
CA LEU A 322 10.00 -6.30 -7.47
C LEU A 322 10.98 -5.83 -6.39
N ILE A 323 12.24 -5.62 -6.78
CA ILE A 323 13.25 -5.00 -5.94
C ILE A 323 13.75 -3.76 -6.68
N GLU A 324 13.72 -2.62 -6.00
CA GLU A 324 14.22 -1.34 -6.51
C GLU A 324 15.33 -0.85 -5.58
N VAL A 325 16.45 -0.41 -6.15
CA VAL A 325 17.58 0.16 -5.42
C VAL A 325 17.86 1.53 -5.99
N MET A 326 17.96 2.51 -5.10
CA MET A 326 18.42 3.86 -5.40
C MET A 326 19.70 4.13 -4.62
N PHE A 327 20.77 4.54 -5.29
CA PHE A 327 22.11 4.71 -4.69
C PHE A 327 22.38 6.11 -4.16
#